data_AF-A0A948X1S0-F1
#
_entry.id   AF-A0A948X1S0-F1
#
_cell.length_a   1.000
_cell.length_b   1.000
_cell.length_c   1.000
_cell.angle_alpha   90.00
_cell.angle_beta   90.00
_cell.angle_gamma   90.00
#
_symmetry.space_group_name_H-M   'P 1'
#
loop_
_entity.id
_entity.type
_entity.pdbx_description
1 polymer ?
#
loop_
_entity_poly.entity_id
_entity_poly.type
_entity_poly.pdbx_seq_one_letter_code
_entity_poly.pdbx_strand_id
1 'polypeptide(L)' 'MRKFYGKNASQLIEEELLLDAKGCLLDPEKSVQDVAELLNFSDQSAFCKFFRRCCGVSPGAYRKNECIEKE' A
#
# COMPACT_ATOMS: atom_id res chain seq x y z
N MET A 1 -31.06 5.03 10.65
CA MET A 1 -30.72 4.72 9.23
C MET A 1 -29.34 4.06 9.18
N ARG A 2 -29.22 2.75 9.44
CA ARG A 2 -27.96 2.00 9.31
C ARG A 2 -27.95 1.37 7.90
N LYS A 3 -27.32 2.03 6.93
CA LYS A 3 -27.21 1.50 5.57
C LYS A 3 -26.12 0.42 5.53
N PHE A 4 -26.54 -0.77 5.13
CA PHE A 4 -25.73 -1.94 4.79
C PHE A 4 -24.86 -1.68 3.54
N TYR A 5 -23.75 -0.96 3.71
CA TYR A 5 -22.62 -1.00 2.76
C TYR A 5 -21.42 -1.64 3.47
N GLY A 6 -21.59 -2.86 3.99
CA GLY A 6 -20.58 -3.54 4.82
C GLY A 6 -19.26 -3.88 4.13
N LYS A 7 -19.15 -3.62 2.81
CA LYS A 7 -17.93 -3.66 2.00
C LYS A 7 -17.97 -2.45 1.07
N ASN A 8 -17.43 -1.33 1.53
CA ASN A 8 -17.60 -0.01 0.92
C ASN A 8 -16.69 0.10 -0.30
N ALA A 9 -17.11 0.80 -1.35
CA ALA A 9 -16.27 1.10 -2.53
C ALA A 9 -14.85 1.59 -2.15
N SER A 10 -14.72 2.27 -1.00
CA SER A 10 -13.44 2.61 -0.40
C SER A 10 -12.52 1.41 -0.20
N GLN A 11 -13.00 0.27 0.31
CA GLN A 11 -12.17 -0.93 0.48
C GLN A 11 -11.70 -1.51 -0.85
N LEU A 12 -12.54 -1.49 -1.88
CA LEU A 12 -12.15 -1.90 -3.24
C LEU A 12 -11.04 -1.01 -3.79
N ILE A 13 -11.15 0.30 -3.59
CA ILE A 13 -10.10 1.27 -3.96
C ILE A 13 -8.84 1.04 -3.13
N GLU A 14 -8.98 0.78 -1.82
CA GLU A 14 -7.86 0.48 -0.92
C GLU A 14 -7.16 -0.84 -1.32
N GLU A 15 -7.89 -1.85 -1.80
CA GLU A 15 -7.33 -3.12 -2.31
C GLU A 15 -6.58 -2.93 -3.63
N GLU A 16 -7.14 -2.20 -4.58
CA GLU A 16 -6.47 -1.87 -5.85
C GLU A 16 -5.21 -1.03 -5.60
N LEU A 17 -5.31 0.03 -4.79
CA LEU A 17 -4.16 0.84 -4.37
C LEU A 17 -3.09 0.00 -3.67
N LEU A 18 -3.49 -1.00 -2.88
CA LEU A 18 -2.55 -1.89 -2.20
C LEU A 18 -1.81 -2.79 -3.20
N LEU A 19 -2.50 -3.31 -4.22
CA LEU A 19 -1.88 -4.11 -5.27
C LEU A 19 -0.85 -3.29 -6.06
N ASP A 20 -1.22 -2.09 -6.48
CA ASP A 20 -0.29 -1.16 -7.15
C ASP A 20 0.88 -0.78 -6.24
N ALA A 21 0.62 -0.52 -4.96
CA ALA A 21 1.66 -0.22 -3.97
C ALA A 21 2.66 -1.37 -3.83
N LYS A 22 2.18 -2.62 -3.75
CA LYS A 22 3.05 -3.80 -3.68
C LYS A 22 3.89 -3.95 -4.95
N GLY A 23 3.28 -3.82 -6.13
CA GLY A 23 3.98 -3.82 -7.41
C GLY A 23 5.06 -2.76 -7.50
N CYS A 24 4.79 -1.55 -7.00
CA CYS A 24 5.77 -0.47 -6.98
C CYS A 24 6.86 -0.65 -5.92
N LEU A 25 6.59 -1.33 -4.81
CA LEU A 25 7.58 -1.63 -3.77
C LEU A 25 8.54 -2.76 -4.18
N LEU A 26 8.11 -3.64 -5.08
CA LEU A 26 8.94 -4.67 -5.71
C LEU A 26 10.03 -4.08 -6.61
N ASP A 27 9.78 -2.91 -7.20
CA ASP A 27 10.79 -2.18 -7.97
C ASP A 27 11.83 -1.58 -7.01
N PRO A 28 13.11 -1.99 -7.06
CA PRO A 28 14.18 -1.41 -6.24
C PRO A 28 14.50 0.05 -6.63
N GLU A 29 14.09 0.49 -7.82
CA GLU A 29 14.32 1.85 -8.33
C GLU A 29 13.33 2.88 -7.77
N LYS A 30 12.10 2.47 -7.39
CA LYS A 30 11.09 3.39 -6.86
C LYS A 30 11.29 3.61 -5.36
N SER A 31 11.38 4.86 -4.90
CA SER A 31 11.42 5.10 -3.46
C SER A 31 10.01 5.06 -2.87
N VAL A 32 9.90 4.81 -1.56
CA VAL A 32 8.60 4.83 -0.85
C VAL A 32 7.90 6.20 -1.01
N GLN A 33 8.68 7.26 -1.26
CA GLN A 33 8.15 8.59 -1.60
C GLN A 33 7.55 8.62 -3.01
N ASP A 34 8.23 8.11 -4.03
CA ASP A 34 7.69 8.00 -5.39
C ASP A 34 6.40 7.17 -5.43
N VAL A 35 6.36 6.07 -4.67
CA VAL A 35 5.14 5.24 -4.56
C VAL A 35 3.99 6.03 -3.91
N ALA A 36 4.28 6.84 -2.90
CA ALA A 36 3.28 7.69 -2.27
C ALA A 36 2.73 8.74 -3.26
N GLU A 37 3.60 9.38 -4.04
CA GLU A 37 3.18 10.36 -5.06
C GLU A 37 2.40 9.70 -6.21
N LEU A 38 2.82 8.52 -6.66
CA LEU A 38 2.15 7.76 -7.72
C LEU A 38 0.71 7.40 -7.34
N LEU A 39 0.51 7.04 -6.07
CA LEU A 39 -0.79 6.70 -5.50
C LEU A 39 -1.57 7.94 -4.99
N ASN A 40 -1.11 9.16 -5.32
CA ASN A 40 -1.71 10.44 -4.95
C ASN A 40 -1.87 10.65 -3.42
N PHE A 41 -0.96 10.08 -2.62
CA PHE A 41 -0.87 10.43 -1.20
C PHE A 41 -0.16 11.77 -1.02
N SER A 42 -0.64 12.57 -0.05
CA SER A 42 -0.04 13.86 0.26
C SER A 42 1.42 13.74 0.72
N ASP A 43 1.75 12.66 1.42
CA ASP A 43 3.08 12.42 1.96
C ASP A 43 3.35 10.93 2.14
N GLN A 44 4.64 10.58 2.18
CA GLN A 44 5.11 9.25 2.53
C GLN A 44 4.53 8.75 3.87
N SER A 45 4.35 9.63 4.85
CA SER A 45 3.76 9.26 6.16
C SER A 45 2.30 8.81 6.04
N ALA A 46 1.51 9.45 5.17
CA ALA A 46 0.13 9.06 4.92
C ALA A 46 0.07 7.69 4.23
N PHE A 47 0.91 7.50 3.21
CA PHE A 47 1.07 6.21 2.54
C PHE A 47 1.51 5.11 3.51
N CYS A 48 2.52 5.34 4.34
CA CYS A 48 3.00 4.36 5.32
C CYS A 48 1.90 3.91 6.29
N LYS A 49 1.06 4.84 6.76
CA LYS A 49 -0.08 4.52 7.63
C LYS A 49 -1.13 3.68 6.89
N PHE A 50 -1.44 4.07 5.65
CA PHE A 50 -2.35 3.32 4.77
C PHE A 50 -1.83 1.91 4.49
N PHE A 51 -0.60 1.79 4.00
CA PHE A 51 0.03 0.53 3.65
C PHE A 51 0.15 -0.39 4.86
N ARG A 52 0.51 0.14 6.04
CA ARG A 52 0.53 -0.65 7.28
C ARG A 52 -0.86 -1.10 7.71
N ARG A 53 -1.88 -0.27 7.52
CA ARG A 53 -3.27 -0.63 7.84
C ARG A 53 -3.80 -1.74 6.92
N CYS A 54 -3.44 -1.72 5.63
CA CYS A 54 -3.90 -2.71 4.65
C CYS A 54 -3.03 -3.98 4.60
N CYS A 55 -1.70 -3.83 4.62
CA CYS A 55 -0.74 -4.94 4.51
C CYS A 55 -0.27 -5.49 5.87
N GLY A 56 -0.51 -4.78 6.97
CA GLY A 56 -0.03 -5.13 8.31
C GLY A 56 1.43 -4.75 8.61
N VAL A 57 2.25 -4.54 7.57
CA VAL A 57 3.68 -4.21 7.67
C VAL A 57 3.98 -2.84 7.05
N SER A 58 5.11 -2.23 7.40
CA SER A 58 5.54 -0.98 6.75
C SER A 58 6.06 -1.28 5.34
N PRO A 59 5.94 -0.34 4.39
CA PRO A 59 6.43 -0.53 3.01
C PRO A 59 7.94 -0.82 2.96
N GLY A 60 8.72 -0.21 3.84
CA GLY A 60 10.15 -0.52 3.97
C GLY A 60 10.45 -1.92 4.53
N ALA A 61 9.61 -2.43 5.44
CA ALA A 61 9.72 -3.80 5.93
C ALA A 61 9.28 -4.82 4.87
N TYR A 62 8.21 -4.51 4.13
CA TYR A 62 7.74 -5.30 3.00
C TYR A 62 8.85 -5.48 1.95
N ARG A 63 9.51 -4.38 1.57
CA ARG A 63 10.65 -4.40 0.65
C ARG A 63 11.82 -5.26 1.15
N LYS A 64 12.10 -5.27 2.45
CA LYS A 64 13.14 -6.13 3.05
C LYS A 64 12.73 -7.60 3.11
N ASN A 65 11.45 -7.90 3.35
CA ASN A 65 10.97 -9.26 3.48
C ASN A 65 10.78 -9.97 2.13
N GLU A 66 10.30 -9.29 1.07
CA GLU A 66 10.16 -9.93 -0.25
C GLU A 66 11.50 -10.18 -0.95
N CYS A 67 12.60 -9.56 -0.53
CA CYS A 67 13.94 -10.02 -0.93
C CYS A 67 14.25 -11.45 -0.45
N ILE A 68 13.41 -12.06 0.39
CA ILE A 68 13.64 -13.39 0.99
C ILE A 68 12.66 -14.46 0.45
N GLU A 69 11.52 -14.12 -0.17
CA GLU A 69 10.61 -15.12 -0.75
C GLU A 69 10.82 -15.29 -2.26
N LYS A 70 12.03 -15.73 -2.63
CA LYS A 70 12.26 -16.49 -3.86
C LYS A 70 12.91 -17.81 -3.47
N GLU A 71 12.08 -18.82 -3.21
CA GLU A 71 12.49 -20.23 -3.25
C GLU A 71 11.71 -20.94 -4.36
#